data_AF-A0A5K0X3H7-F1
#
_entry.id   AF-A0A5K0X3H7-F1
#
_cell.length_a   1.000
_cell.length_b   1.000
_cell.length_c   1.000
_cell.angle_alpha   90.00
_cell.angle_beta   90.00
_cell.angle_gamma   90.00
#
_symmetry.space_group_name_H-M   'P 1'
#
loop_
_entity.id
_entity.type
_entity.pdbx_description
1 polymer ?
#
loop_
_entity_poly.entity_id
_entity_poly.type
_entity_poly.pdbx_seq_one_letter_code
_entity_poly.pdbx_strand_id
1 'polypeptide(L)'
;MAPVQQEGKLVAPLLPRAADDGAATCSGRRVDGEGASFQGAVLNLSTTIIGAGIMSIPATVKVLGVVPAMLVILVVAFLSDVSIEFLLRFTDAGTSTSYSGVMSESFGRLGRLILQMCVAITTMGTTTVYLIII
;
A
#
# COMPACT_ATOMS: atom_id res chain seq x y z
N MET A 1 11.19 60.25 -28.64
CA MET A 1 10.77 58.85 -28.46
C MET A 1 12.02 58.10 -28.03
N ALA A 2 12.39 58.21 -26.75
CA ALA A 2 12.01 57.33 -25.64
C ALA A 2 12.73 55.95 -25.70
N PRO A 3 13.16 55.40 -24.55
CA PRO A 3 14.44 54.70 -24.43
C PRO A 3 14.32 53.22 -23.97
N VAL A 4 15.44 52.47 -24.05
CA VAL A 4 16.05 51.62 -23.00
C VAL A 4 15.25 50.46 -22.33
N GLN A 5 15.97 49.32 -22.20
CA GLN A 5 15.81 48.14 -21.29
C GLN A 5 14.70 47.14 -21.65
N GLN A 6 14.97 45.89 -22.06
CA GLN A 6 15.78 44.82 -21.45
C GLN A 6 15.49 44.63 -19.96
N GLU A 7 14.58 43.71 -19.62
CA GLU A 7 14.76 42.84 -18.45
C GLU A 7 13.93 41.56 -18.55
N GLY A 8 14.65 40.44 -18.35
CA GLY A 8 14.19 39.19 -17.76
C GLY A 8 12.77 38.71 -18.06
N LYS A 9 12.65 37.77 -19.00
CA LYS A 9 11.73 36.65 -18.76
C LYS A 9 12.43 35.35 -19.04
N LEU A 10 12.96 34.82 -17.94
CA LEU A 10 13.48 33.48 -17.76
C LEU A 10 12.72 32.49 -18.63
N VAL A 11 13.48 31.81 -19.49
CA VAL A 11 13.08 30.59 -20.18
C VAL A 11 12.54 29.63 -19.12
N ALA A 12 11.23 29.42 -19.09
CA ALA A 12 10.58 28.32 -18.39
C ALA A 12 10.11 27.33 -19.46
N PRO A 13 10.86 26.26 -19.73
CA PRO A 13 10.43 25.18 -20.59
C PRO A 13 9.37 24.33 -19.87
N LEU A 14 8.36 23.89 -20.63
CA LEU A 14 7.49 22.74 -20.37
C LEU A 14 6.44 22.86 -19.26
N LEU A 15 5.43 23.69 -19.48
CA LEU A 15 4.06 23.32 -19.08
C LEU A 15 3.25 22.99 -20.34
N PRO A 16 2.76 21.74 -20.49
CA PRO A 16 1.75 21.41 -21.47
C PRO A 16 0.51 22.29 -21.30
N ARG A 17 0.15 22.92 -22.41
CA ARG A 17 -0.97 23.82 -22.59
C ARG A 17 -2.26 23.09 -22.21
N ALA A 18 -2.88 23.50 -21.11
CA ALA A 18 -4.26 23.16 -20.81
C ALA A 18 -5.16 23.89 -21.82
N ALA A 19 -5.59 23.18 -22.84
CA ALA A 19 -6.76 23.49 -23.66
C ALA A 19 -7.22 22.18 -24.29
N ASP A 20 -8.13 21.49 -23.60
CA ASP A 20 -9.46 21.28 -24.16
C ASP A 20 -10.37 20.70 -23.08
N ASP A 21 -11.38 21.50 -22.75
CA ASP A 21 -12.51 21.15 -21.92
C ASP A 21 -13.43 20.23 -22.72
N GLY A 22 -13.69 19.02 -22.22
CA GLY A 22 -14.73 18.17 -22.80
C GLY A 22 -14.61 16.71 -22.43
N ALA A 23 -15.58 16.24 -21.66
CA ALA A 23 -15.87 14.84 -21.32
C ALA A 23 -14.96 14.20 -20.25
N ALA A 24 -15.46 14.27 -19.01
CA ALA A 24 -15.25 13.25 -18.01
C ALA A 24 -15.70 11.88 -18.55
N THR A 25 -14.83 11.24 -19.31
CA THR A 25 -14.84 9.80 -19.52
C THR A 25 -13.85 9.23 -18.52
N CYS A 26 -14.32 8.37 -17.63
CA CYS A 26 -13.48 7.51 -16.80
C CYS A 26 -12.78 6.50 -17.72
N SER A 27 -11.84 7.01 -18.52
CA SER A 27 -10.96 6.25 -19.37
C SER A 27 -9.91 5.65 -18.44
N GLY A 28 -9.98 4.33 -18.28
CA GLY A 28 -8.96 3.55 -17.61
C GLY A 28 -7.59 4.00 -18.11
N ARG A 29 -6.79 4.53 -17.17
CA ARG A 29 -5.39 4.83 -17.39
C ARG A 29 -4.74 3.56 -17.92
N ARG A 30 -4.46 3.52 -19.22
CA ARG A 30 -3.54 2.54 -19.79
C ARG A 30 -2.22 2.75 -19.07
N VAL A 31 -1.86 1.81 -18.21
CA VAL A 31 -0.49 1.66 -17.72
C VAL A 31 0.28 1.08 -18.90
N ASP A 32 0.71 1.95 -19.80
CA ASP A 32 1.62 1.55 -20.87
C ASP A 32 2.95 1.13 -20.21
N GLY A 33 3.26 -0.16 -20.27
CA GLY A 33 4.65 -0.65 -20.31
C GLY A 33 5.25 -1.33 -19.07
N GLU A 34 4.99 -0.87 -17.85
CA GLU A 34 5.67 -1.43 -16.65
C GLU A 34 4.70 -1.50 -15.46
N GLY A 35 3.88 -2.57 -15.44
CA GLY A 35 3.25 -3.00 -14.19
C GLY A 35 4.32 -3.35 -13.16
N ALA A 36 4.01 -3.23 -11.86
CA ALA A 36 4.94 -3.59 -10.80
C ALA A 36 5.53 -4.99 -11.08
N SER A 37 6.85 -5.06 -11.29
CA SER A 37 7.53 -6.32 -11.59
C SER A 37 7.25 -7.35 -10.49
N PHE A 38 7.01 -8.62 -10.84
CA PHE A 38 6.79 -9.68 -9.86
C PHE A 38 7.88 -9.68 -8.77
N GLN A 39 9.14 -9.56 -9.19
CA GLN A 39 10.28 -9.47 -8.27
C GLN A 39 10.23 -8.21 -7.39
N GLY A 40 9.81 -7.06 -7.92
CA GLY A 40 9.65 -5.81 -7.16
C GLY A 40 8.51 -5.88 -6.15
N ALA A 41 7.40 -6.53 -6.51
CA ALA A 41 6.27 -6.78 -5.61
C ALA A 41 6.67 -7.69 -4.44
N VAL A 42 7.38 -8.80 -4.73
CA VAL A 42 7.87 -9.73 -3.69
C VAL A 42 8.90 -9.04 -2.79
N LEU A 43 9.82 -8.24 -3.33
CA LEU A 43 10.81 -7.51 -2.52
C LEU A 43 10.15 -6.48 -1.60
N ASN A 44 9.21 -5.68 -2.10
CA ASN A 44 8.50 -4.70 -1.27
C ASN A 44 7.65 -5.37 -0.17
N LEU A 45 6.96 -6.45 -0.52
CA LEU A 45 6.17 -7.21 0.44
C LEU A 45 7.08 -7.83 1.52
N SER A 46 8.18 -8.47 1.11
CA SER A 46 9.12 -9.11 2.03
C SER A 46 9.77 -8.11 2.99
N THR A 47 10.22 -6.95 2.50
CA THR A 47 10.85 -5.94 3.35
C THR A 47 9.87 -5.40 4.39
N THR A 48 8.59 -5.30 4.03
CA THR A 48 7.53 -4.85 4.95
C THR A 48 7.28 -5.88 6.04
N ILE A 49 7.18 -7.17 5.69
CA ILE A 49 6.98 -8.27 6.65
C ILE A 49 8.19 -8.38 7.59
N ILE A 50 9.40 -8.39 7.03
CA ILE A 50 10.64 -8.47 7.81
C ILE A 50 10.77 -7.24 8.71
N GLY A 51 10.52 -6.03 8.19
CA GLY A 51 10.59 -4.79 8.94
C GLY A 51 9.66 -4.77 10.16
N ALA A 52 8.39 -5.13 10.00
CA ALA A 52 7.46 -5.24 11.13
C ALA A 52 7.84 -6.39 12.10
N GLY A 53 8.36 -7.50 11.58
CA GLY A 53 8.78 -8.65 12.37
C GLY A 53 9.99 -8.34 13.27
N ILE A 54 11.08 -7.80 12.72
CA ILE A 54 12.29 -7.51 13.49
C ILE A 54 12.04 -6.46 14.59
N MET A 55 11.09 -5.55 14.37
CA MET A 55 10.71 -4.56 15.37
C MET A 55 9.83 -5.13 16.49
N SER A 56 8.99 -6.12 16.20
CA SER A 56 8.03 -6.69 17.16
C SER A 56 8.60 -7.87 17.97
N ILE A 57 9.45 -8.71 17.38
CA ILE A 57 10.01 -9.91 18.02
C ILE A 57 10.62 -9.62 19.41
N PRO A 58 11.45 -8.59 19.62
CA PRO A 58 12.07 -8.33 20.93
C PRO A 58 11.05 -8.03 22.03
N ALA A 59 9.99 -7.28 21.68
CA ALA A 59 8.92 -6.95 22.61
C ALA A 59 8.03 -8.18 22.90
N THR A 60 7.72 -8.99 21.88
CA THR A 60 6.90 -10.19 22.04
C THR A 60 7.58 -11.22 22.95
N VAL A 61 8.88 -11.48 22.75
CA VAL A 61 9.61 -12.44 23.62
C VAL A 61 9.78 -11.92 25.05
N LYS A 62 9.86 -10.59 25.24
CA LYS A 62 9.94 -9.99 26.58
C LYS A 62 8.64 -10.12 27.37
N VAL A 63 7.48 -10.01 26.71
CA VAL A 63 6.17 -10.03 27.39
C VAL A 63 5.61 -11.45 27.55
N LEU A 64 5.72 -12.29 26.52
CA LEU A 64 5.18 -13.66 26.56
C LEU A 64 6.20 -14.67 27.09
N GLY A 65 7.51 -14.45 26.90
CA GLY A 65 8.54 -15.46 27.09
C GLY A 65 8.78 -16.30 25.83
N VAL A 66 9.90 -17.02 25.77
CA VAL A 66 10.40 -17.66 24.53
C VAL A 66 9.49 -18.77 24.01
N VAL A 67 9.10 -19.71 24.88
CA VAL A 67 8.29 -20.89 24.52
C VAL A 67 6.90 -20.50 23.99
N PRO A 68 6.09 -19.70 24.71
CA PRO A 68 4.78 -19.30 24.21
C PRO A 68 4.86 -18.36 22.99
N ALA A 69 5.88 -17.50 22.89
CA ALA A 69 6.08 -16.67 21.70
C ALA A 69 6.30 -17.52 20.44
N MET A 70 7.12 -18.59 20.54
CA MET A 70 7.32 -19.54 19.44
C MET A 70 6.02 -20.23 19.01
N LEU A 71 5.21 -20.66 19.97
CA LEU A 71 3.93 -21.32 19.69
C LEU A 71 2.96 -20.38 18.97
N VAL A 72 2.87 -19.13 19.40
CA VAL A 72 2.05 -18.10 18.74
C VAL A 72 2.55 -17.80 17.32
N ILE A 73 3.87 -17.73 17.09
CA ILE A 73 4.43 -17.54 15.74
C ILE A 73 4.01 -18.68 14.80
N LEU A 74 4.03 -19.93 15.26
CA LEU A 74 3.58 -21.07 14.45
C LEU A 74 2.08 -21.00 14.12
N VAL A 75 1.25 -20.62 15.10
CA VAL A 75 -0.19 -20.43 14.89
C VAL A 75 -0.46 -19.30 13.90
N VAL A 76 0.22 -18.16 14.05
CA VAL A 76 0.08 -17.04 13.13
C VAL A 76 0.60 -17.40 11.74
N ALA A 77 1.69 -18.16 11.62
CA ALA A 77 2.20 -18.62 10.33
C ALA A 77 1.17 -19.50 9.60
N PHE A 78 0.53 -20.43 10.31
CA PHE A 78 -0.56 -21.23 9.74
C PHE A 78 -1.76 -20.36 9.34
N LEU A 79 -2.15 -19.41 10.19
CA LEU A 79 -3.25 -18.50 9.90
C LEU A 79 -2.95 -17.58 8.71
N SER A 80 -1.70 -17.15 8.56
CA SER A 80 -1.24 -16.34 7.43
C SER A 80 -1.29 -17.11 6.10
N ASP A 81 -0.93 -18.40 6.09
CA ASP A 81 -1.01 -19.23 4.89
C ASP A 81 -2.46 -19.33 4.37
N VAL A 82 -3.39 -19.66 5.28
CA VAL A 82 -4.84 -19.67 4.98
C VAL A 82 -5.33 -18.29 4.53
N SER A 83 -4.84 -17.21 5.13
CA SER A 83 -5.22 -15.83 4.76
C SER A 83 -4.74 -15.46 3.36
N ILE A 84 -3.53 -15.87 2.98
CA ILE A 84 -2.98 -15.64 1.64
C ILE A 84 -3.76 -16.44 0.60
N GLU A 85 -4.05 -17.72 0.87
CA GLU A 85 -4.85 -18.55 -0.04
C GLU A 85 -6.26 -17.94 -0.26
N PHE A 86 -6.90 -17.51 0.84
CA PHE A 86 -8.17 -16.81 0.78
C PHE A 86 -8.05 -15.55 -0.10
N LEU A 87 -7.07 -14.69 0.19
CA LEU A 87 -6.86 -13.46 -0.56
C LEU A 87 -6.64 -13.69 -2.06
N LEU A 88 -5.81 -14.67 -2.43
CA LEU A 88 -5.55 -15.00 -3.82
C LEU A 88 -6.82 -15.49 -4.51
N ARG A 89 -7.61 -16.33 -3.85
CA ARG A 89 -8.85 -16.86 -4.40
C ARG A 89 -9.92 -15.78 -4.66
N PHE A 90 -10.01 -14.76 -3.80
CA PHE A 90 -10.91 -13.62 -4.04
C PHE A 90 -10.37 -12.58 -5.01
N THR A 91 -9.04 -12.46 -5.10
CA THR A 91 -8.40 -11.59 -6.10
C THR A 91 -8.59 -12.15 -7.52
N ASP A 92 -8.57 -13.49 -7.67
CA ASP A 92 -8.81 -14.16 -8.96
C ASP A 92 -10.30 -14.16 -9.37
N ALA A 93 -11.21 -14.14 -8.38
CA ALA A 93 -12.66 -14.13 -8.62
C ALA A 93 -13.27 -12.74 -8.85
N GLY A 94 -12.59 -11.65 -8.44
CA GLY A 94 -13.09 -10.28 -8.47
C GLY A 94 -12.51 -9.43 -9.60
N THR A 95 -13.28 -8.44 -10.07
CA THR A 95 -12.83 -7.50 -11.13
C THR A 95 -12.07 -6.27 -10.58
N SER A 96 -11.99 -6.17 -9.25
CA SER A 96 -11.46 -5.00 -8.56
C SER A 96 -9.97 -5.13 -8.23
N THR A 97 -9.18 -4.13 -8.64
CA THR A 97 -7.71 -4.11 -8.51
C THR A 97 -7.18 -3.68 -7.13
N SER A 98 -8.06 -3.51 -6.13
CA SER A 98 -7.66 -3.03 -4.80
C SER A 98 -8.18 -3.94 -3.69
N TYR A 99 -7.39 -4.06 -2.62
CA TYR A 99 -7.67 -4.87 -1.43
C TYR A 99 -9.03 -4.53 -0.78
N SER A 100 -9.47 -3.27 -0.90
CA SER A 100 -10.78 -2.80 -0.44
C SER A 100 -11.92 -3.15 -1.42
N GLY A 101 -11.62 -3.26 -2.72
CA GLY A 101 -12.54 -3.65 -3.78
C GLY A 101 -12.87 -5.15 -3.77
N VAL A 102 -11.85 -6.02 -3.66
CA VAL A 102 -12.03 -7.48 -3.56
C VAL A 102 -12.89 -7.87 -2.35
N MET A 103 -12.74 -7.14 -1.24
CA MET A 103 -13.54 -7.37 -0.04
C MET A 103 -14.95 -6.80 -0.16
N SER A 104 -15.14 -5.73 -0.95
CA SER A 104 -16.48 -5.19 -1.21
C SER A 104 -17.34 -6.09 -2.09
N GLU A 105 -16.74 -6.81 -3.05
CA GLU A 105 -17.46 -7.80 -3.86
C GLU A 105 -17.77 -9.07 -3.05
N SER A 106 -16.91 -9.45 -2.12
CA SER A 106 -17.04 -10.73 -1.38
C SER A 106 -17.87 -10.63 -0.09
N PHE A 107 -17.80 -9.52 0.64
CA PHE A 107 -18.48 -9.29 1.93
C PHE A 107 -19.38 -8.05 1.93
N GLY A 108 -19.54 -7.38 0.79
CA GLY A 108 -20.27 -6.12 0.69
C GLY A 108 -19.53 -4.92 1.30
N ARG A 109 -20.25 -3.80 1.45
CA ARG A 109 -19.71 -2.55 2.02
C ARG A 109 -19.09 -2.71 3.41
N LEU A 110 -19.62 -3.64 4.22
CA LEU A 110 -19.15 -3.86 5.59
C LEU A 110 -17.76 -4.50 5.61
N GLY A 111 -17.51 -5.50 4.76
CA GLY A 111 -16.20 -6.15 4.65
C GLY A 111 -15.11 -5.16 4.23
N ARG A 112 -15.43 -4.29 3.26
CA ARG A 112 -14.54 -3.19 2.85
C ARG A 112 -14.20 -2.25 4.01
N LEU A 113 -15.19 -1.86 4.82
CA LEU A 113 -14.98 -0.96 5.94
C LEU A 113 -14.10 -1.58 7.02
N ILE A 114 -14.39 -2.82 7.43
CA ILE A 114 -13.61 -3.54 8.45
C ILE A 114 -12.15 -3.69 8.00
N LEU A 115 -11.96 -4.06 6.74
CA LEU A 115 -10.64 -4.32 6.19
C LEU A 115 -9.85 -3.02 6.01
N GLN A 116 -10.51 -1.92 5.62
CA GLN A 116 -9.91 -0.59 5.59
C GLN A 116 -9.52 -0.09 6.98
N MET A 117 -10.35 -0.35 8.00
CA MET A 117 -10.00 -0.06 9.40
C MET A 117 -8.82 -0.89 9.89
N CYS A 118 -8.76 -2.17 9.52
CA CYS A 118 -7.63 -3.05 9.84
C CYS A 118 -6.31 -2.50 9.28
N VAL A 119 -6.27 -2.17 7.98
CA VAL A 119 -5.08 -1.59 7.34
C VAL A 119 -4.69 -0.24 7.97
N ALA A 120 -5.67 0.59 8.32
CA ALA A 120 -5.43 1.87 8.99
C ALA A 120 -4.79 1.66 10.38
N ILE A 121 -5.29 0.72 11.17
CA ILE A 121 -4.74 0.39 12.49
C ILE A 121 -3.32 -0.19 12.35
N THR A 122 -3.07 -1.10 11.40
CA THR A 122 -1.74 -1.66 11.17
C THR A 122 -0.74 -0.57 10.76
N THR A 123 -1.12 0.32 9.86
CA THR A 123 -0.28 1.45 9.43
C THR A 123 -0.03 2.46 10.56
N MET A 124 -1.04 2.74 11.39
CA MET A 124 -0.87 3.58 12.58
C MET A 124 0.08 2.93 13.58
N GLY A 125 -0.11 1.65 13.89
CA GLY A 125 0.69 0.92 14.87
C GLY A 125 2.16 0.84 14.49
N THR A 126 2.47 0.53 13.22
CA THR A 126 3.86 0.53 12.74
C THR A 126 4.47 1.93 12.81
N THR A 127 3.73 2.97 12.42
CA THR A 127 4.20 4.36 12.53
C THR A 127 4.49 4.75 13.98
N THR A 128 3.64 4.37 14.92
CA THR A 128 3.88 4.61 16.36
C THR A 128 5.14 3.89 16.84
N VAL A 129 5.36 2.63 16.43
CA VAL A 129 6.59 1.90 16.75
C VAL A 129 7.81 2.59 16.17
N TYR A 130 7.74 3.10 14.93
CA TYR A 130 8.81 3.89 14.33
C TYR A 130 9.12 5.18 15.11
N LEU A 131 8.11 5.90 15.59
CA LEU A 131 8.30 7.10 16.41
C LEU A 131 8.83 6.82 17.83
N ILE A 132 8.68 5.58 18.32
CA ILE A 132 9.25 5.16 19.60
C ILE A 132 10.70 4.71 19.43
N ILE A 133 11.05 4.13 18.27
CA ILE A 133 12.39 3.65 17.95
C ILE A 133 13.32 4.81 17.55
N ILE A 134 12.82 5.79 16.76
CA ILE A 134 13.54 7.01 16.36
C ILE A 134 13.54 8.01 17.51
#